data_AF-A0A6L5K097-F1
#
_entry.id   AF-A0A6L5K097-F1
#
_cell.length_a   1.000
_cell.length_b   1.000
_cell.length_c   1.000
_cell.angle_alpha   90.00
_cell.angle_beta   90.00
_cell.angle_gamma   90.00
#
_symmetry.space_group_name_H-M   'P 1'
#
loop_
_entity.id
_entity.type
_entity.pdbx_description
1 polymer ?
#
loop_
_entity_poly.entity_id
_entity_poly.type
_entity_poly.pdbx_seq_one_letter_code
_entity_poly.pdbx_strand_id
1 'polypeptide(L)'
;MSLDWLKKDKEIKDHSLWGKEHWGTEPPCTMYEKRPILDSSGKEVKDLYAAWIILNNPAQYNSYTTKMVKGVIAGFQSASLDRSVVTVVFTAVGDRAFCTGGNTKEYAEYYSGKPNEYGEYMDLFNGMVDSILMCKKPTICRVNGMRIAGGQEIGMACDIAVSADTAIYGQAGPPHGSAPAGRTSRDITGL
;
A
#
# COMPACT_ATOMS: atom_id res chain seq x y z
N MET A 1 -8.51 24.81 -40.66
CA MET A 1 -7.16 24.35 -41.08
C MET A 1 -6.78 23.18 -40.17
N SER A 2 -6.56 22.00 -40.73
CA SER A 2 -6.08 20.82 -39.99
C SER A 2 -4.61 21.00 -39.60
N LEU A 3 -4.21 20.49 -38.42
CA LEU A 3 -2.86 20.58 -37.86
C LEU A 3 -1.89 19.56 -38.49
N ASP A 4 -1.98 19.36 -39.81
CA ASP A 4 -1.26 18.27 -40.51
C ASP A 4 0.26 18.48 -40.54
N TRP A 5 0.72 19.71 -40.29
CA TRP A 5 2.13 20.07 -40.15
C TRP A 5 2.74 19.66 -38.80
N LEU A 6 1.91 19.41 -37.78
CA LEU A 6 2.37 19.07 -36.44
C LEU A 6 2.57 17.55 -36.33
N LYS A 7 3.83 17.10 -36.47
CA LYS A 7 4.21 15.69 -36.24
C LYS A 7 3.90 15.32 -34.79
N LYS A 8 2.95 14.41 -34.60
CA LYS A 8 2.62 13.86 -33.28
C LYS A 8 3.44 12.61 -33.03
N ASP A 9 4.17 12.60 -31.92
CA ASP A 9 4.78 11.40 -31.37
C ASP A 9 3.67 10.42 -30.95
N LYS A 10 3.79 9.16 -31.38
CA LYS A 10 2.83 8.09 -31.09
C LYS A 10 3.34 7.12 -30.03
N GLU A 11 4.58 7.28 -29.58
CA GLU A 11 5.17 6.42 -28.56
C GLU A 11 4.63 6.77 -27.17
N ILE A 12 4.47 5.74 -26.34
CA ILE A 12 4.09 5.92 -24.94
C ILE A 12 5.36 6.26 -24.17
N LYS A 13 5.38 7.44 -23.56
CA LYS A 13 6.46 7.83 -22.64
C LYS A 13 6.29 7.14 -21.30
N ASP A 14 7.39 6.66 -20.74
CA ASP A 14 7.42 6.17 -19.37
C ASP A 14 7.36 7.37 -18.40
N HIS A 15 6.37 7.34 -17.52
CA HIS A 15 6.16 8.34 -16.47
C HIS A 15 6.31 7.73 -15.07
N SER A 16 6.81 6.49 -14.99
CA SER A 16 7.03 5.78 -13.74
C SER A 16 8.14 6.46 -12.96
N LEU A 17 7.87 6.81 -11.70
CA LEU A 17 8.87 7.37 -10.79
C LEU A 17 9.73 6.30 -10.12
N TRP A 18 9.22 5.06 -10.07
CA TRP A 18 9.81 3.96 -9.30
C TRP A 18 10.07 2.77 -10.21
N GLY A 19 11.17 2.07 -9.95
CA GLY A 19 11.47 0.79 -10.57
C GLY A 19 11.22 -0.39 -9.63
N LYS A 20 11.69 -1.57 -10.07
CA LYS A 20 11.50 -2.85 -9.36
C LYS A 20 12.35 -3.00 -8.10
N GLU A 21 13.32 -2.11 -7.88
CA GLU A 21 14.24 -2.10 -6.73
C GLU A 21 13.52 -1.99 -5.37
N HIS A 22 12.29 -1.50 -5.37
CA HIS A 22 11.48 -1.33 -4.17
C HIS A 22 10.69 -2.59 -3.77
N TRP A 23 10.72 -3.65 -4.58
CA TRP A 23 10.06 -4.92 -4.28
C TRP A 23 11.05 -6.08 -4.15
N GLY A 24 10.67 -7.09 -3.37
CA GLY A 24 11.50 -8.29 -3.15
C GLY A 24 10.66 -9.53 -2.85
N THR A 25 11.35 -10.64 -2.54
CA THR A 25 10.73 -11.91 -2.14
C THR A 25 11.04 -12.30 -0.69
N GLU A 26 12.17 -11.83 -0.15
CA GLU A 26 12.61 -12.17 1.21
C GLU A 26 12.15 -11.14 2.24
N PRO A 27 11.61 -11.58 3.40
CA PRO A 27 11.21 -10.66 4.46
C PRO A 27 12.43 -10.01 5.16
N PRO A 28 12.34 -8.73 5.58
CA PRO A 28 11.22 -7.81 5.39
C PRO A 28 11.26 -7.12 4.02
N CYS A 29 10.16 -7.23 3.26
CA CYS A 29 9.98 -6.50 2.00
C CYS A 29 8.52 -6.23 1.67
N THR A 30 8.30 -5.43 0.62
CA THR A 30 7.02 -5.33 -0.06
C THR A 30 7.12 -6.14 -1.36
N MET A 31 6.13 -6.97 -1.64
CA MET A 31 6.05 -7.70 -2.91
C MET A 31 5.07 -6.99 -3.84
N TYR A 32 5.31 -7.11 -5.15
CA TYR A 32 4.41 -6.64 -6.19
C TYR A 32 4.22 -7.73 -7.22
N GLU A 33 2.98 -8.16 -7.42
CA GLU A 33 2.61 -9.18 -8.39
C GLU A 33 1.49 -8.66 -9.30
N LYS A 34 1.50 -9.06 -10.57
CA LYS A 34 0.34 -8.89 -11.44
C LYS A 34 -0.32 -10.24 -11.63
N ARG A 35 -1.60 -10.34 -11.27
CA ARG A 35 -2.40 -11.57 -11.41
C ARG A 35 -3.46 -11.37 -12.48
N PRO A 36 -3.67 -12.32 -13.40
CA PRO A 36 -4.67 -12.18 -14.46
C PRO A 36 -6.08 -12.09 -13.87
N ILE A 37 -6.93 -11.28 -14.50
CA ILE A 37 -8.36 -11.24 -14.17
C ILE A 37 -9.05 -12.43 -14.82
N LEU A 38 -9.97 -13.07 -14.09
CA LEU A 38 -10.80 -14.15 -14.60
C LEU A 38 -12.20 -13.61 -14.92
N ASP A 39 -12.79 -14.09 -16.02
CA ASP A 39 -14.19 -13.84 -16.33
C ASP A 39 -15.13 -14.73 -15.50
N SER A 40 -16.45 -14.58 -15.69
CA SER A 40 -17.46 -15.37 -14.98
C SER A 40 -17.41 -16.88 -15.26
N SER A 41 -16.70 -17.31 -16.31
CA SER A 41 -16.45 -18.72 -16.63
C SER A 41 -15.14 -19.25 -16.06
N GLY A 42 -14.35 -18.39 -15.39
CA GLY A 42 -13.04 -18.73 -14.82
C GLY A 42 -11.88 -18.62 -15.82
N LYS A 43 -12.10 -18.06 -17.01
CA LYS A 43 -11.07 -17.91 -18.04
C LYS A 43 -10.35 -16.56 -17.89
N GLU A 44 -9.04 -16.55 -18.10
CA GLU A 44 -8.24 -15.32 -18.09
C GLU A 44 -8.71 -14.33 -19.18
N VAL A 45 -8.93 -13.09 -18.75
CA VAL A 45 -9.21 -11.97 -19.63
C VAL A 45 -7.89 -11.41 -20.15
N LYS A 46 -7.73 -11.45 -21.47
CA LYS A 46 -6.50 -11.01 -22.13
C LYS A 46 -6.14 -9.57 -21.75
N ASP A 47 -4.87 -9.36 -21.40
CA ASP A 47 -4.26 -8.06 -21.11
C ASP A 47 -4.86 -7.29 -19.92
N LEU A 48 -5.65 -7.94 -19.04
CA LEU A 48 -6.20 -7.35 -17.82
C LEU A 48 -5.70 -8.05 -16.55
N TYR A 49 -5.26 -7.26 -15.58
CA TYR A 49 -4.65 -7.75 -14.34
C TYR A 49 -5.18 -7.04 -13.10
N ALA A 50 -5.14 -7.74 -11.96
CA ALA A 50 -5.11 -7.14 -10.64
C ALA A 50 -3.65 -7.00 -10.20
N ALA A 51 -3.26 -5.81 -9.73
CA ALA A 51 -1.97 -5.62 -9.07
C ALA A 51 -2.11 -6.03 -7.59
N TRP A 52 -1.22 -6.88 -7.11
CA TRP A 52 -1.17 -7.32 -5.73
C TRP A 52 0.04 -6.69 -5.06
N ILE A 53 -0.23 -5.83 -4.08
CA ILE A 53 0.79 -5.24 -3.22
C ILE A 53 0.72 -6.00 -1.90
N ILE A 54 1.83 -6.58 -1.48
CA ILE A 54 1.84 -7.54 -0.37
C ILE A 54 2.90 -7.15 0.64
N LEU A 55 2.50 -6.89 1.88
CA LEU A 55 3.44 -6.74 2.99
C LEU A 55 4.01 -8.12 3.35
N ASN A 56 5.33 -8.26 3.31
CA ASN A 56 6.03 -9.50 3.64
C ASN A 56 6.99 -9.27 4.82
N ASN A 57 6.45 -9.33 6.04
CA ASN A 57 7.21 -9.37 7.28
C ASN A 57 6.45 -10.19 8.36
N PRO A 58 6.12 -11.46 8.08
CA PRO A 58 5.19 -12.23 8.93
C PRO A 58 5.73 -12.47 10.35
N ALA A 59 7.05 -12.55 10.52
CA ALA A 59 7.70 -12.72 11.82
C ALA A 59 7.45 -11.54 12.79
N GLN A 60 7.19 -10.35 12.26
CA GLN A 60 6.86 -9.16 13.03
C GLN A 60 5.45 -8.65 12.69
N TYR A 61 4.50 -9.57 12.46
CA TYR A 61 3.10 -9.26 12.21
C TYR A 61 2.86 -8.28 11.05
N ASN A 62 3.69 -8.38 10.02
CA ASN A 62 3.68 -7.50 8.85
C ASN A 62 3.77 -6.01 9.19
N SER A 63 4.44 -5.68 10.30
CA SER A 63 4.81 -4.28 10.60
C SER A 63 5.76 -3.75 9.52
N TYR A 64 5.45 -2.58 8.99
CA TYR A 64 6.20 -2.00 7.86
C TYR A 64 7.46 -1.31 8.35
N THR A 65 8.57 -1.62 7.70
CA THR A 65 9.82 -0.87 7.83
C THR A 65 9.86 0.30 6.84
N THR A 66 10.77 1.24 7.02
CA THR A 66 10.97 2.37 6.09
C THR A 66 11.18 1.91 4.64
N LYS A 67 11.86 0.78 4.44
CA LYS A 67 12.02 0.17 3.10
C LYS A 67 10.69 -0.32 2.54
N MET A 68 9.87 -0.97 3.36
CA MET A 68 8.55 -1.46 2.94
C MET A 68 7.60 -0.31 2.60
N VAL A 69 7.63 0.80 3.35
CA VAL A 69 6.83 2.00 3.05
C VAL A 69 7.13 2.51 1.64
N LYS A 70 8.41 2.61 1.26
CA LYS A 70 8.82 2.96 -0.13
C LYS A 70 8.30 1.95 -1.15
N GLY A 71 8.34 0.66 -0.84
CA GLY A 71 7.78 -0.41 -1.67
C GLY A 71 6.26 -0.30 -1.89
N VAL A 72 5.52 0.11 -0.87
CA VAL A 72 4.07 0.34 -0.99
C VAL A 72 3.79 1.55 -1.88
N ILE A 73 4.49 2.68 -1.65
CA ILE A 73 4.38 3.88 -2.50
C ILE A 73 4.65 3.54 -3.96
N ALA A 74 5.76 2.84 -4.22
CA ALA A 74 6.11 2.38 -5.56
C ALA A 74 4.99 1.51 -6.16
N GLY A 75 4.46 0.55 -5.38
CA GLY A 75 3.40 -0.35 -5.81
C GLY A 75 2.15 0.38 -6.28
N PHE A 76 1.63 1.29 -5.46
CA PHE A 76 0.40 2.02 -5.77
C PHE A 76 0.57 3.00 -6.95
N GLN A 77 1.73 3.64 -7.06
CA GLN A 77 2.01 4.52 -8.19
C GLN A 77 2.21 3.74 -9.50
N SER A 78 2.93 2.63 -9.48
CA SER A 78 3.08 1.76 -10.65
C SER A 78 1.75 1.16 -11.10
N ALA A 79 0.92 0.69 -10.17
CA ALA A 79 -0.42 0.20 -10.49
C ALA A 79 -1.32 1.30 -11.06
N SER A 80 -1.20 2.54 -10.58
CA SER A 80 -1.97 3.69 -11.09
C SER A 80 -1.62 4.05 -12.53
N LEU A 81 -0.37 3.84 -12.94
CA LEU A 81 0.12 4.16 -14.29
C LEU A 81 -0.06 3.01 -15.28
N ASP A 82 -0.15 1.76 -14.81
CA ASP A 82 -0.32 0.59 -15.67
C ASP A 82 -1.76 0.53 -16.24
N ARG A 83 -1.86 0.61 -17.57
CA ARG A 83 -3.15 0.55 -18.30
C ARG A 83 -3.77 -0.85 -18.28
N SER A 84 -2.97 -1.89 -18.07
CA SER A 84 -3.42 -3.28 -17.97
C SER A 84 -3.97 -3.62 -16.58
N VAL A 85 -3.70 -2.79 -15.56
CA VAL A 85 -4.21 -2.98 -14.20
C VAL A 85 -5.60 -2.36 -14.07
N VAL A 86 -6.58 -3.15 -13.61
CA VAL A 86 -7.96 -2.71 -13.40
C VAL A 86 -8.32 -2.53 -11.93
N THR A 87 -7.58 -3.15 -11.01
CA THR A 87 -7.77 -3.02 -9.56
C THR A 87 -6.47 -3.35 -8.82
N VAL A 88 -6.36 -2.87 -7.58
CA VAL A 88 -5.24 -3.17 -6.68
C VAL A 88 -5.76 -3.95 -5.48
N VAL A 89 -5.13 -5.08 -5.18
CA VAL A 89 -5.34 -5.81 -3.93
C VAL A 89 -4.16 -5.51 -3.01
N PHE A 90 -4.44 -4.94 -1.84
CA PHE A 90 -3.45 -4.69 -0.80
C PHE A 90 -3.65 -5.67 0.34
N THR A 91 -2.63 -6.46 0.64
CA THR A 91 -2.72 -7.55 1.60
C THR A 91 -1.36 -7.85 2.22
N ALA A 92 -1.24 -8.94 2.98
CA ALA A 92 0.01 -9.37 3.57
C ALA A 92 0.21 -10.88 3.51
N VAL A 93 1.45 -11.31 3.73
CA VAL A 93 1.83 -12.72 3.82
C VAL A 93 1.31 -13.32 5.13
N GLY A 94 0.78 -14.55 5.06
CA GLY A 94 0.26 -15.29 6.21
C GLY A 94 -1.19 -14.95 6.55
N ASP A 95 -1.60 -15.33 7.76
CA ASP A 95 -3.00 -15.26 8.27
C ASP A 95 -3.10 -14.62 9.67
N ARG A 96 -1.95 -14.32 10.30
CA ARG A 96 -1.92 -13.73 11.65
C ARG A 96 -2.19 -12.24 11.65
N ALA A 97 -1.68 -11.52 10.66
CA ALA A 97 -1.76 -10.07 10.57
C ALA A 97 -1.79 -9.59 9.12
N PHE A 98 -2.68 -8.65 8.83
CA PHE A 98 -2.49 -7.76 7.69
C PHE A 98 -1.33 -6.81 7.98
N CYS A 99 -1.43 -6.03 9.07
CA CYS A 99 -0.38 -5.11 9.48
C CYS A 99 -0.65 -4.59 10.89
N THR A 100 0.39 -4.53 11.74
CA THR A 100 0.31 -3.95 13.09
C THR A 100 0.87 -2.53 13.19
N GLY A 101 1.06 -1.85 12.06
CA GLY A 101 1.61 -0.49 11.99
C GLY A 101 3.11 -0.46 11.73
N GLY A 102 3.74 0.69 12.03
CA GLY A 102 5.16 0.85 11.82
C GLY A 102 6.00 -0.05 12.72
N ASN A 103 7.19 -0.42 12.23
CA ASN A 103 8.06 -1.37 12.89
C ASN A 103 8.64 -0.80 14.19
N THR A 104 8.15 -1.27 15.33
CA THR A 104 8.57 -0.78 16.65
C THR A 104 10.04 -1.04 16.96
N LYS A 105 10.64 -2.08 16.36
CA LYS A 105 12.08 -2.33 16.47
C LYS A 105 12.88 -1.24 15.75
N GLU A 106 12.53 -0.93 14.50
CA GLU A 106 13.15 0.17 13.74
C GLU A 106 12.94 1.53 14.43
N TYR A 107 11.76 1.76 15.02
CA TYR A 107 11.49 2.96 15.83
C TYR A 107 12.44 3.06 17.01
N ALA A 108 12.59 1.98 17.79
CA ALA A 108 13.43 1.97 18.96
C ALA A 108 14.92 2.11 18.62
N GLU A 109 15.39 1.41 17.58
CA GLU A 109 16.81 1.33 17.21
C GLU A 109 17.29 2.56 16.42
N TYR A 110 16.44 3.16 15.59
CA TYR A 110 16.85 4.25 14.69
C TYR A 110 16.25 5.62 15.04
N TYR A 111 14.93 5.69 15.23
CA TYR A 111 14.21 6.97 15.33
C TYR A 111 14.14 7.55 16.74
N SER A 112 14.26 6.70 17.77
CA SER A 112 14.21 7.13 19.17
C SER A 112 15.28 8.18 19.46
N GLY A 113 14.86 9.34 20.00
CA GLY A 113 15.74 10.47 20.29
C GLY A 113 16.17 11.29 19.06
N LYS A 114 15.67 11.00 17.86
CA LYS A 114 16.02 11.70 16.61
C LYS A 114 14.79 12.36 15.97
N PRO A 115 14.36 13.54 16.44
CA PRO A 115 13.09 14.14 16.01
C PRO A 115 13.05 14.49 14.52
N ASN A 116 14.16 14.94 13.93
CA ASN A 116 14.19 15.26 12.49
C ASN A 116 14.01 14.00 11.63
N GLU A 117 14.74 12.93 11.95
CA GLU A 117 14.61 11.63 11.26
C GLU A 117 13.19 11.08 11.37
N TYR A 118 12.58 11.21 12.55
CA TYR A 118 11.19 10.78 12.76
C TYR A 118 10.19 11.65 12.00
N GLY A 119 10.45 12.95 11.88
CA GLY A 119 9.65 13.86 11.05
C GLY A 119 9.67 13.45 9.57
N GLU A 120 10.86 13.19 9.01
CA GLU A 120 11.02 12.71 7.63
C GLU A 120 10.36 11.35 7.41
N TYR A 121 10.44 10.46 8.40
CA TYR A 121 9.71 9.20 8.37
C TYR A 121 8.19 9.39 8.35
N MET A 122 7.67 10.37 9.10
CA MET A 122 6.25 10.69 9.07
C MET A 122 5.80 11.28 7.74
N ASP A 123 6.63 12.10 7.08
CA ASP A 123 6.37 12.55 5.71
C ASP A 123 6.32 11.37 4.73
N LEU A 124 7.23 10.40 4.87
CA LEU A 124 7.22 9.19 4.07
C LEU A 124 5.97 8.32 4.33
N PHE A 125 5.57 8.17 5.59
CA PHE A 125 4.36 7.46 5.98
C PHE A 125 3.09 8.13 5.40
N ASN A 126 3.00 9.47 5.48
CA ASN A 126 1.93 10.24 4.86
C ASN A 126 1.93 10.07 3.33
N GLY A 127 3.11 10.03 2.70
CA GLY A 127 3.25 9.74 1.28
C GLY A 127 2.73 8.34 0.90
N MET A 128 2.90 7.35 1.78
CA MET A 128 2.29 6.02 1.60
C MET A 128 0.77 6.09 1.68
N VAL A 129 0.20 6.73 2.71
CA VAL A 129 -1.25 6.91 2.83
C VAL A 129 -1.82 7.63 1.60
N ASP A 130 -1.19 8.72 1.18
CA ASP A 130 -1.61 9.50 0.01
C ASP A 130 -1.49 8.69 -1.29
N SER A 131 -0.47 7.83 -1.43
CA SER A 131 -0.35 6.96 -2.61
C SER A 131 -1.50 5.95 -2.73
N ILE A 132 -2.03 5.49 -1.59
CA ILE A 132 -3.18 4.58 -1.53
C ILE A 132 -4.45 5.36 -1.88
N LEU A 133 -4.70 6.47 -1.18
CA LEU A 133 -5.88 7.32 -1.37
C LEU A 133 -6.01 7.87 -2.79
N MET A 134 -4.89 8.25 -3.41
CA MET A 134 -4.85 8.86 -4.75
C MET A 134 -4.66 7.82 -5.85
N CYS A 135 -4.75 6.52 -5.53
CA CYS A 135 -4.63 5.48 -6.53
C CYS A 135 -5.71 5.64 -7.60
N LYS A 136 -5.32 5.59 -8.88
CA LYS A 136 -6.26 5.79 -10.00
C LYS A 136 -7.12 4.55 -10.29
N LYS A 137 -6.92 3.48 -9.53
CA LYS A 137 -7.57 2.18 -9.70
C LYS A 137 -8.31 1.85 -8.41
N PRO A 138 -9.47 1.17 -8.47
CA PRO A 138 -10.14 0.68 -7.27
C PRO A 138 -9.20 -0.19 -6.41
N THR A 139 -9.16 0.12 -5.12
CA THR A 139 -8.26 -0.50 -4.14
C THR A 139 -9.03 -1.36 -3.14
N ILE A 140 -8.56 -2.59 -2.95
CA ILE A 140 -9.19 -3.59 -2.09
C ILE A 140 -8.19 -3.97 -1.00
N CYS A 141 -8.49 -3.61 0.24
CA CYS A 141 -7.74 -4.11 1.39
C CYS A 141 -8.24 -5.52 1.74
N ARG A 142 -7.47 -6.55 1.37
CA ARG A 142 -7.74 -7.93 1.78
C ARG A 142 -7.11 -8.15 3.16
N VAL A 143 -7.95 -8.09 4.19
CA VAL A 143 -7.54 -8.19 5.59
C VAL A 143 -7.46 -9.66 6.00
N ASN A 144 -6.25 -10.21 5.95
CA ASN A 144 -5.95 -11.61 6.24
C ASN A 144 -5.71 -11.91 7.73
N GLY A 145 -5.77 -10.92 8.62
CA GLY A 145 -5.58 -11.09 10.07
C GLY A 145 -5.63 -9.74 10.82
N MET A 146 -4.91 -9.63 11.94
CA MET A 146 -4.79 -8.38 12.71
C MET A 146 -4.48 -7.16 11.84
N ARG A 147 -5.26 -6.09 12.04
CA ARG A 147 -5.10 -4.78 11.40
C ARG A 147 -5.15 -3.69 12.46
N ILE A 148 -3.96 -3.30 12.92
CA ILE A 148 -3.77 -2.51 14.14
C ILE A 148 -2.94 -1.26 13.86
N ALA A 149 -3.24 -0.16 14.56
CA ALA A 149 -2.44 1.07 14.55
C ALA A 149 -2.22 1.64 13.14
N GLY A 150 -0.96 1.89 12.73
CA GLY A 150 -0.63 2.30 11.37
C GLY A 150 -1.20 1.39 10.28
N GLY A 151 -1.36 0.09 10.59
CA GLY A 151 -2.01 -0.88 9.71
C GLY A 151 -3.51 -0.61 9.51
N GLN A 152 -4.18 -0.07 10.53
CA GLN A 152 -5.55 0.40 10.42
C GLN A 152 -5.65 1.57 9.44
N GLU A 153 -4.72 2.53 9.52
CA GLU A 153 -4.70 3.75 8.72
C GLU A 153 -4.48 3.45 7.23
N ILE A 154 -3.43 2.69 6.90
CA ILE A 154 -3.14 2.34 5.50
C ILE A 154 -4.22 1.46 4.87
N GLY A 155 -4.93 0.65 5.68
CA GLY A 155 -6.05 -0.12 5.15
C GLY A 155 -7.34 0.70 5.03
N MET A 156 -7.50 1.82 5.75
CA MET A 156 -8.68 2.70 5.65
C MET A 156 -8.53 3.64 4.46
N ALA A 157 -7.28 3.87 4.05
CA ALA A 157 -6.97 4.55 2.81
C ALA A 157 -7.43 3.78 1.55
N CYS A 158 -7.73 2.48 1.65
CA CYS A 158 -8.32 1.71 0.55
C CYS A 158 -9.83 1.95 0.42
N ASP A 159 -10.35 1.83 -0.80
CA ASP A 159 -11.77 2.07 -1.11
C ASP A 159 -12.69 1.07 -0.40
N ILE A 160 -12.32 -0.21 -0.38
CA ILE A 160 -13.08 -1.28 0.29
C ILE A 160 -12.17 -2.22 1.05
N ALA A 161 -12.68 -2.81 2.13
CA ALA A 161 -12.01 -3.85 2.88
C ALA A 161 -12.81 -5.15 2.86
N VAL A 162 -12.13 -6.27 2.60
CA VAL A 162 -12.67 -7.63 2.69
C VAL A 162 -11.92 -8.35 3.79
N SER A 163 -12.63 -8.75 4.83
CA SER A 163 -12.03 -9.29 6.06
C SER A 163 -12.19 -10.78 6.17
N ALA A 164 -11.14 -11.46 6.62
CA ALA A 164 -11.29 -12.80 7.19
C ALA A 164 -12.15 -12.74 8.48
N ASP A 165 -12.88 -13.81 8.77
CA ASP A 165 -13.70 -13.92 9.99
C ASP A 165 -12.87 -13.78 11.28
N THR A 166 -11.58 -14.05 11.19
CA THR A 166 -10.60 -13.97 12.28
C THR A 166 -9.87 -12.62 12.36
N ALA A 167 -10.24 -11.65 11.51
CA ALA A 167 -9.61 -10.34 11.51
C ALA A 167 -9.91 -9.58 12.81
N ILE A 168 -8.87 -9.02 13.43
CA ILE A 168 -8.96 -8.21 14.64
C ILE A 168 -8.52 -6.79 14.31
N TYR A 169 -9.36 -5.84 14.68
CA TYR A 169 -9.15 -4.42 14.44
C TYR A 169 -8.81 -3.70 15.74
N GLY A 170 -7.98 -2.66 15.66
CA GLY A 170 -7.61 -1.90 16.85
C GLY A 170 -6.76 -0.68 16.55
N GLN A 171 -6.82 0.29 17.45
CA GLN A 171 -6.00 1.50 17.38
C GLN A 171 -5.13 1.56 18.63
N ALA A 172 -3.83 1.25 18.48
CA ALA A 172 -2.92 1.12 19.61
C ALA A 172 -2.23 2.43 20.01
N GLY A 173 -2.29 3.48 19.17
CA GLY A 173 -1.68 4.78 19.46
C GLY A 173 -2.18 5.44 20.76
N PRO A 174 -3.49 5.67 20.94
CA PRO A 174 -4.02 6.46 22.06
C PRO A 174 -3.66 5.93 23.45
N PRO A 175 -3.71 4.60 23.72
CA PRO A 175 -3.25 4.04 24.99
C PRO A 175 -1.76 4.29 25.29
N HIS A 176 -0.94 4.59 24.27
CA HIS A 176 0.50 4.81 24.39
C HIS A 176 0.90 6.28 24.18
N GLY A 177 -0.05 7.22 24.28
CA GLY A 177 0.21 8.65 24.18
C GLY A 177 0.48 9.15 22.74
N SER A 178 0.08 8.38 21.73
CA SER A 178 0.23 8.74 20.31
C SER A 178 -1.13 8.91 19.64
N ALA A 179 -1.26 9.90 18.75
CA ALA A 179 -2.47 10.09 17.96
C ALA A 179 -2.41 9.28 16.66
N PRO A 180 -3.56 8.85 16.10
CA PRO A 180 -3.64 8.36 14.74
C PRO A 180 -3.12 9.41 13.75
N ALA A 181 -2.05 9.12 13.00
CA ALA A 181 -1.35 10.10 12.16
C ALA A 181 -1.76 10.02 10.68
N GLY A 182 -2.18 8.85 10.21
CA GLY A 182 -2.54 8.55 8.81
C GLY A 182 -3.96 8.98 8.44
N ARG A 183 -4.38 10.17 8.89
CA ARG A 183 -5.69 10.78 8.62
C ARG A 183 -6.92 10.03 9.15
N THR A 184 -6.73 8.93 9.89
CA THR A 184 -7.75 8.17 10.60
C THR A 184 -8.78 9.02 11.37
N SER A 185 -8.35 10.15 11.93
CA SER A 185 -9.24 11.08 12.64
C SER A 185 -10.29 11.76 11.74
N ARG A 186 -10.03 11.90 10.43
CA ARG A 186 -11.01 12.40 9.45
C ARG A 186 -11.94 11.30 8.97
N ASP A 187 -11.43 10.10 8.77
CA ASP A 187 -12.20 8.98 8.21
C ASP A 187 -13.18 8.38 9.24
N ILE A 188 -12.86 8.42 10.53
CA ILE A 188 -13.76 8.00 11.62
C ILE A 188 -14.94 8.98 11.81
N THR A 189 -14.74 10.28 11.55
CA THR A 189 -15.80 11.30 11.69
C THR A 189 -16.78 11.36 10.52
N GLY A 190 -16.57 10.54 9.48
CA GLY A 190 -17.43 10.44 8.30
C GLY A 190 -18.53 9.37 8.40
N LEU A 191 -18.68 8.71 9.56
CA LEU A 191 -19.77 7.78 9.88
C LEU A 191 -20.80 8.43 10.81
#